data_AF-A0A127B9J4-F1
#
_entry.id   AF-A0A127B9J4-F1
#
_cell.length_a   1.000
_cell.length_b   1.000
_cell.length_c   1.000
_cell.angle_alpha   90.00
_cell.angle_beta   90.00
_cell.angle_gamma   90.00
#
_symmetry.space_group_name_H-M   'P 1'
#
loop_
_entity.id
_entity.type
_entity.pdbx_description
1 polymer ?
#
loop_
_entity_poly.entity_id
_entity_poly.type
_entity_poly.pdbx_seq_one_letter_code
_entity_poly.pdbx_strand_id
1 'polypeptide(L)'
;MKKSEWYKDIFREASNIAISHALTALSQMIGGPIEMEPPEVEIVSRVEFLKRLAERGVSNGFTVMFDITEGLSGLTILQFPKQSALNISAVLLGMEPGSVTELDDMGKSAIMEVGNILISVYTDILSNLMGEPVSLSPPKPAESLYDIEKELGRPDLRDVESIIVFKSSFHKQDIGVESYFYIVPTPESFTKLVKKLESQVIEEVEKQ
;
A
#
# COMPACT_ATOMS: atom_id res chain seq x y z
N MET A 1 17.66 2.30 16.65
CA MET A 1 18.14 2.09 15.27
C MET A 1 18.10 0.62 14.86
N LYS A 2 18.85 -0.31 15.49
CA LYS A 2 18.79 -1.76 15.14
C LYS A 2 17.39 -2.36 15.09
N LYS A 3 16.48 -1.91 15.99
CA LYS A 3 15.09 -2.38 15.99
C LYS A 3 14.30 -1.97 14.73
N SER A 4 14.55 -0.77 14.20
CA SER A 4 13.80 -0.29 13.03
C SER A 4 14.22 -0.98 11.74
N GLU A 5 15.49 -1.36 11.60
CA GLU A 5 15.98 -2.02 10.40
C GLU A 5 15.45 -3.45 10.28
N TRP A 6 15.39 -4.21 11.37
CA TRP A 6 14.85 -5.58 11.28
C TRP A 6 13.36 -5.62 10.95
N TYR A 7 12.55 -4.68 11.48
CA TYR A 7 11.13 -4.63 11.10
C TYR A 7 11.00 -4.48 9.59
N LYS A 8 11.80 -3.57 9.00
CA LYS A 8 11.82 -3.34 7.55
C LYS A 8 12.22 -4.61 6.80
N ASP A 9 13.20 -5.36 7.29
CA ASP A 9 13.61 -6.62 6.67
C ASP A 9 12.51 -7.68 6.68
N ILE A 10 11.79 -7.85 7.80
CA ILE A 10 10.68 -8.81 7.85
C ILE A 10 9.53 -8.39 6.94
N PHE A 11 9.15 -7.11 6.95
CA PHE A 11 8.14 -6.61 6.03
C PHE A 11 8.54 -6.79 4.57
N ARG A 12 9.81 -6.54 4.24
CA ARG A 12 10.35 -6.75 2.90
C ARG A 12 10.29 -8.22 2.50
N GLU A 13 10.64 -9.14 3.39
CA GLU A 13 10.59 -10.58 3.12
C GLU A 13 9.15 -11.08 2.92
N ALA A 14 8.24 -10.70 3.83
CA ALA A 14 6.83 -11.04 3.69
C ALA A 14 6.22 -10.47 2.40
N SER A 15 6.66 -9.26 2.00
CA SER A 15 6.21 -8.63 0.77
C SER A 15 6.74 -9.33 -0.49
N ASN A 16 7.99 -9.78 -0.49
CA ASN A 16 8.56 -10.55 -1.60
C ASN A 16 7.77 -11.85 -1.88
N ILE A 17 7.32 -12.54 -0.82
CA ILE A 17 6.50 -13.75 -0.95
C ILE A 17 5.13 -13.40 -1.58
N ALA A 18 4.45 -12.37 -1.09
CA ALA A 18 3.11 -12.03 -1.54
C ALA A 18 3.06 -11.42 -2.95
N ILE A 19 4.13 -10.74 -3.37
CA ILE A 19 4.22 -10.07 -4.68
C ILE A 19 4.19 -11.04 -5.86
N SER A 20 4.66 -12.28 -5.70
CA SER A 20 4.60 -13.28 -6.78
C SER A 20 3.16 -13.55 -7.25
N HIS A 21 2.21 -13.53 -6.31
CA HIS A 21 0.79 -13.63 -6.62
C HIS A 21 0.26 -12.35 -7.29
N ALA A 22 0.69 -11.17 -6.81
CA ALA A 22 0.35 -9.88 -7.41
C ALA A 22 0.79 -9.80 -8.88
N LEU A 23 2.04 -10.16 -9.16
CA LEU A 23 2.63 -10.19 -10.50
C LEU A 23 1.79 -10.99 -11.48
N THR A 24 1.33 -12.17 -11.05
CA THR A 24 0.49 -13.04 -11.89
C THR A 24 -0.83 -12.37 -12.22
N ALA A 25 -1.56 -11.88 -11.21
CA ALA A 25 -2.86 -11.23 -11.41
C ALA A 25 -2.73 -9.94 -12.25
N LEU A 26 -1.75 -9.11 -11.94
CA LEU A 26 -1.48 -7.87 -12.68
C LEU A 26 -1.07 -8.17 -14.13
N SER A 27 -0.22 -9.17 -14.39
CA SER A 27 0.18 -9.54 -15.76
C SER A 27 -1.00 -9.98 -16.63
N GLN A 28 -1.96 -10.69 -16.03
CA GLN A 28 -3.19 -11.10 -16.71
C GLN A 28 -4.07 -9.89 -17.04
N MET A 29 -4.23 -8.98 -16.08
CA MET A 29 -5.09 -7.81 -16.23
C MET A 29 -4.52 -6.76 -17.18
N ILE A 30 -3.20 -6.55 -17.15
CA ILE A 30 -2.47 -5.60 -17.98
C ILE A 30 -2.13 -6.20 -19.38
N GLY A 31 -2.34 -7.50 -19.59
CA GLY A 31 -2.15 -8.15 -20.88
C GLY A 31 -0.67 -8.23 -21.29
N GLY A 32 0.13 -8.92 -20.49
CA GLY A 32 1.53 -9.22 -20.79
C GLY A 32 2.40 -9.32 -19.53
N PRO A 33 3.65 -9.75 -19.67
CA PRO A 33 4.58 -9.78 -18.55
C PRO A 33 4.76 -8.37 -17.99
N ILE A 34 4.77 -8.29 -16.66
CA ILE A 34 5.18 -7.10 -15.92
C ILE A 34 6.41 -7.46 -15.10
N GLU A 35 7.30 -6.49 -14.96
CA GLU A 35 8.43 -6.58 -14.03
C GLU A 35 8.10 -5.70 -12.83
N MET A 36 8.40 -6.19 -11.63
CA MET A 36 8.14 -5.47 -10.39
C MET A 36 9.44 -5.42 -9.58
N GLU A 37 9.79 -4.23 -9.12
CA GLU A 37 10.90 -4.06 -8.21
C GLU A 37 10.50 -4.59 -6.81
N PRO A 38 11.46 -5.14 -6.04
CA PRO A 38 11.21 -5.46 -4.65
C PRO A 38 10.68 -4.22 -3.92
N PRO A 39 9.62 -4.35 -3.11
CA PRO A 39 8.98 -3.22 -2.50
C PRO A 39 9.89 -2.63 -1.43
N GLU A 40 10.02 -1.31 -1.42
CA GLU A 40 10.75 -0.61 -0.39
C GLU A 40 9.82 -0.41 0.82
N VAL A 41 10.30 -0.76 2.00
CA VAL A 41 9.56 -0.58 3.26
C VAL A 41 10.22 0.44 4.15
N GLU A 42 9.45 1.44 4.56
CA GLU A 42 9.89 2.49 5.48
C GLU A 42 8.92 2.64 6.65
N ILE A 43 9.45 3.08 7.79
CA ILE A 43 8.65 3.60 8.89
C ILE A 43 8.99 5.08 8.98
N VAL A 44 7.99 5.93 8.78
CA VAL A 44 8.15 7.39 8.76
C VAL A 44 7.28 8.03 9.84
N SER A 45 7.63 9.26 10.20
CA SER A 45 6.77 10.05 11.09
C SER A 45 5.50 10.47 10.36
N ARG A 46 4.42 10.73 11.10
CA ARG A 46 3.18 11.29 10.56
C ARG A 46 3.41 12.57 9.74
N VAL A 47 4.32 13.44 10.20
CA VAL A 47 4.67 14.69 9.50
C VAL A 47 5.29 14.39 8.14
N GLU A 48 6.25 13.48 8.08
CA GLU A 48 6.91 13.08 6.84
C GLU A 48 5.93 12.36 5.89
N PHE A 49 5.06 11.51 6.43
CA PHE A 49 3.98 10.88 5.68
C PHE A 49 3.07 11.91 5.00
N LEU A 50 2.53 12.87 5.76
CA LEU A 50 1.64 13.92 5.22
C LEU A 50 2.34 14.78 4.17
N LYS A 51 3.62 15.12 4.41
CA LYS A 51 4.45 15.85 3.45
C LYS A 51 4.59 15.08 2.13
N ARG A 52 5.02 13.81 2.18
CA ARG A 52 5.20 12.98 0.98
C ARG A 52 3.88 12.79 0.23
N LEU A 53 2.78 12.61 0.95
CA LEU A 53 1.46 12.42 0.37
C LEU A 53 0.98 13.69 -0.35
N ALA A 54 1.24 14.87 0.21
CA ALA A 54 0.97 16.16 -0.42
C ALA A 54 1.86 16.40 -1.66
N GLU A 55 3.16 16.11 -1.58
CA GLU A 55 4.13 16.25 -2.69
C GLU A 55 3.77 15.37 -3.89
N ARG A 56 3.29 14.14 -3.63
CA ARG A 56 2.84 13.21 -4.68
C ARG A 56 1.50 13.57 -5.30
N GLY A 57 0.73 14.41 -4.63
CA GLY A 57 -0.57 14.88 -5.07
C GLY A 57 -1.69 13.86 -4.84
N VAL A 58 -2.71 14.28 -4.08
CA VAL A 58 -3.94 13.49 -3.87
C VAL A 58 -4.97 13.84 -4.94
N SER A 59 -5.21 15.14 -5.14
CA SER A 59 -6.27 15.66 -6.00
C SER A 59 -6.04 15.46 -7.50
N ASN A 60 -4.83 15.14 -7.90
CA ASN A 60 -4.44 14.95 -9.30
C ASN A 60 -4.03 13.50 -9.61
N GLY A 61 -4.03 12.62 -8.61
CA GLY A 61 -3.76 11.19 -8.73
C GLY A 61 -5.01 10.37 -8.43
N PHE A 62 -4.78 9.16 -7.93
CA PHE A 62 -5.84 8.30 -7.40
C PHE A 62 -5.46 7.84 -6.01
N THR A 63 -6.27 8.19 -5.00
CA THR A 63 -6.04 7.79 -3.61
C THR A 63 -7.31 7.20 -3.03
N VAL A 64 -7.16 6.07 -2.34
CA VAL A 64 -8.27 5.35 -1.70
C VAL A 64 -7.85 4.83 -0.34
N MET A 65 -8.76 4.89 0.62
CA MET A 65 -8.53 4.52 2.02
C MET A 65 -9.41 3.35 2.43
N PHE A 66 -8.95 2.57 3.41
CA PHE A 66 -9.70 1.46 4.00
C PHE A 66 -9.47 1.43 5.50
N ASP A 67 -10.53 1.23 6.27
CA ASP A 67 -10.37 0.91 7.69
C ASP A 67 -9.94 -0.55 7.81
N ILE A 68 -9.03 -0.82 8.75
CA ILE A 68 -8.73 -2.19 9.15
C ILE A 68 -9.78 -2.61 10.18
N THR A 69 -10.55 -3.65 9.86
CA THR A 69 -11.74 -4.05 10.62
C THR A 69 -11.55 -5.34 11.43
N GLU A 70 -10.50 -6.12 11.14
CA GLU A 70 -10.19 -7.38 11.82
C GLU A 70 -8.67 -7.61 11.89
N GLY A 71 -8.22 -8.34 12.91
CA GLY A 71 -6.81 -8.70 13.15
C GLY A 71 -5.97 -7.53 13.69
N LEU A 72 -6.09 -6.37 13.07
CA LEU A 72 -5.50 -5.09 13.47
C LEU A 72 -6.59 -4.01 13.51
N SER A 73 -6.20 -2.80 13.93
CA SER A 73 -7.01 -1.59 13.84
C SER A 73 -6.16 -0.46 13.31
N GLY A 74 -6.75 0.36 12.44
CA GLY A 74 -6.02 1.42 11.78
C GLY A 74 -6.69 1.85 10.49
N LEU A 75 -5.97 2.68 9.75
CA LEU A 75 -6.31 3.09 8.39
C LEU A 75 -5.22 2.62 7.44
N THR A 76 -5.61 2.09 6.28
CA THR A 76 -4.70 1.90 5.15
C THR A 76 -5.05 2.88 4.04
N ILE A 77 -4.03 3.30 3.30
CA ILE A 77 -4.17 4.25 2.19
C ILE A 77 -3.38 3.71 1.01
N LEU A 78 -4.01 3.57 -0.14
CA LEU A 78 -3.34 3.27 -1.40
C LEU A 78 -3.36 4.52 -2.29
N GLN A 79 -2.17 4.97 -2.68
CA GLN A 79 -1.97 6.15 -3.53
C GLN A 79 -1.25 5.76 -4.82
N PHE A 80 -1.83 6.14 -5.94
CA PHE A 80 -1.17 6.20 -7.24
C PHE A 80 -0.96 7.68 -7.59
N PRO A 81 0.29 8.15 -7.70
CA PRO A 81 0.56 9.50 -8.18
C PRO A 81 -0.02 9.71 -9.58
N LYS A 82 -0.26 10.98 -9.95
CA LYS A 82 -0.87 11.36 -11.24
C LYS A 82 -0.35 10.54 -12.42
N GLN A 83 0.96 10.54 -12.66
CA GLN A 83 1.51 9.91 -13.85
C GLN A 83 1.27 8.39 -13.85
N SER A 84 1.37 7.74 -12.69
CA SER A 84 1.12 6.31 -12.54
C SER A 84 -0.35 5.97 -12.74
N ALA A 85 -1.26 6.80 -12.21
CA ALA A 85 -2.70 6.68 -12.43
C ALA A 85 -3.06 6.79 -13.93
N LEU A 86 -2.52 7.79 -14.62
CA LEU A 86 -2.75 7.97 -16.07
C LEU A 86 -2.16 6.81 -16.87
N ASN A 87 -0.94 6.39 -16.56
CA ASN A 87 -0.25 5.30 -17.24
C ASN A 87 -1.04 3.99 -17.13
N ILE A 88 -1.44 3.61 -15.92
CA ILE A 88 -2.14 2.35 -15.73
C ILE A 88 -3.57 2.38 -16.29
N SER A 89 -4.24 3.54 -16.21
CA SER A 89 -5.53 3.73 -16.87
C SER A 89 -5.41 3.54 -18.39
N ALA A 90 -4.41 4.17 -19.04
CA ALA A 90 -4.19 4.00 -20.47
C ALA A 90 -3.97 2.53 -20.85
N VAL A 91 -3.13 1.83 -20.08
CA VAL A 91 -2.81 0.41 -20.30
C VAL A 91 -4.05 -0.48 -20.20
N LEU A 92 -4.87 -0.29 -19.17
CA LEU A 92 -6.07 -1.11 -18.94
C LEU A 92 -7.18 -0.82 -19.96
N LEU A 93 -7.24 0.42 -20.45
CA LEU A 93 -8.19 0.82 -21.50
C LEU A 93 -7.69 0.49 -22.92
N GLY A 94 -6.50 -0.10 -23.06
CA GLY A 94 -5.90 -0.42 -24.37
C GLY A 94 -5.53 0.83 -25.18
N MET A 95 -5.29 1.96 -24.52
CA MET A 95 -4.92 3.23 -25.11
C MET A 95 -3.40 3.38 -25.20
N GLU A 96 -2.93 4.27 -26.08
CA GLU A 96 -1.49 4.53 -26.20
C GLU A 96 -0.95 5.18 -24.91
N PRO A 97 0.26 4.82 -24.47
CA PRO A 97 0.89 5.44 -23.30
C PRO A 97 1.00 6.95 -23.46
N GLY A 98 0.63 7.70 -22.41
CA GLY A 98 0.64 9.17 -22.44
C GLY A 98 -0.53 9.82 -23.19
N SER A 99 -1.45 9.04 -23.78
CA SER A 99 -2.67 9.58 -24.42
C SER A 99 -3.72 10.07 -23.41
N VAL A 100 -3.69 9.53 -22.19
CA VAL A 100 -4.59 9.91 -21.09
C VAL A 100 -3.96 11.07 -20.33
N THR A 101 -4.58 12.25 -20.39
CA THR A 101 -4.09 13.47 -19.71
C THR A 101 -4.83 13.77 -18.41
N GLU A 102 -6.02 13.22 -18.26
CA GLU A 102 -6.91 13.38 -17.11
C GLU A 102 -7.56 12.04 -16.76
N LEU A 103 -7.84 11.85 -15.47
CA LEU A 103 -8.42 10.62 -14.97
C LEU A 103 -9.94 10.75 -14.84
N ASP A 104 -10.66 10.21 -15.82
CA ASP A 104 -12.12 10.15 -15.81
C ASP A 104 -12.64 8.98 -14.94
N ASP A 105 -13.96 8.83 -14.85
CA ASP A 105 -14.57 7.82 -13.99
C ASP A 105 -14.30 6.39 -14.46
N MET A 106 -14.09 6.18 -15.77
CA MET A 106 -13.71 4.89 -16.33
C MET A 106 -12.28 4.54 -15.94
N GLY A 107 -11.36 5.51 -16.04
CA GLY A 107 -9.98 5.38 -15.59
C GLY A 107 -9.89 5.14 -14.08
N LYS A 108 -10.66 5.85 -13.26
CA LYS A 108 -10.76 5.59 -11.80
C LYS A 108 -11.21 4.16 -11.52
N SER A 109 -12.20 3.67 -12.26
CA SER A 109 -12.71 2.30 -12.10
C SER A 109 -11.64 1.26 -12.47
N ALA A 110 -10.93 1.46 -13.59
CA ALA A 110 -9.84 0.60 -14.01
C ALA A 110 -8.68 0.57 -13.00
N ILE A 111 -8.28 1.74 -12.48
CA ILE A 111 -7.24 1.82 -11.44
C ILE A 111 -7.70 1.11 -10.16
N MET A 112 -8.99 1.21 -9.80
CA MET A 112 -9.51 0.54 -8.61
C MET A 112 -9.42 -1.00 -8.73
N GLU A 113 -9.51 -1.57 -9.93
CA GLU A 113 -9.29 -3.01 -10.15
C GLU A 113 -7.84 -3.41 -9.83
N VAL A 114 -6.86 -2.62 -10.25
CA VAL A 114 -5.45 -2.77 -9.84
C VAL A 114 -5.30 -2.60 -8.35
N GLY A 115 -5.96 -1.57 -7.81
CA GLY A 115 -5.94 -1.24 -6.41
C GLY A 115 -6.38 -2.45 -5.59
N ASN A 116 -7.48 -3.09 -5.95
CA ASN A 116 -8.01 -4.27 -5.26
C ASN A 116 -7.03 -5.47 -5.28
N ILE A 117 -6.29 -5.67 -6.38
CA ILE A 117 -5.23 -6.69 -6.43
C ILE A 117 -4.12 -6.35 -5.42
N LEU A 118 -3.60 -5.12 -5.45
CA LEU A 118 -2.54 -4.68 -4.53
C LEU A 118 -3.01 -4.73 -3.07
N ILE A 119 -4.24 -4.31 -2.79
CA ILE A 119 -4.84 -4.35 -1.46
C ILE A 119 -4.94 -5.78 -0.94
N SER A 120 -5.34 -6.72 -1.79
CA SER A 120 -5.43 -8.14 -1.40
C SER A 120 -4.05 -8.67 -1.02
N VAL A 121 -3.02 -8.34 -1.81
CA VAL A 121 -1.62 -8.70 -1.54
C VAL A 121 -1.13 -8.12 -0.22
N TYR A 122 -1.38 -6.84 0.05
CA TYR A 122 -0.99 -6.23 1.33
C TYR A 122 -1.79 -6.78 2.52
N THR A 123 -3.05 -7.14 2.31
CA THR A 123 -3.88 -7.78 3.35
C THR A 123 -3.37 -9.18 3.68
N ASP A 124 -2.92 -9.94 2.68
CA ASP A 124 -2.28 -11.24 2.86
C ASP A 124 -0.94 -11.11 3.59
N ILE A 125 -0.11 -10.11 3.24
CA ILE A 125 1.12 -9.79 3.97
C ILE A 125 0.80 -9.55 5.44
N LEU A 126 -0.18 -8.69 5.74
CA LEU A 126 -0.55 -8.38 7.12
C LEU A 126 -1.09 -9.62 7.86
N SER A 127 -1.92 -10.43 7.20
CA SER A 127 -2.46 -11.65 7.79
C SER A 127 -1.35 -12.64 8.14
N ASN A 128 -0.37 -12.83 7.24
CA ASN A 128 0.77 -13.70 7.46
C ASN A 128 1.65 -13.21 8.61
N LEU A 129 1.93 -11.90 8.67
CA LEU A 129 2.72 -11.31 9.75
C LEU A 129 2.01 -11.41 11.10
N MET A 130 0.69 -11.28 11.12
CA MET A 130 -0.10 -11.39 12.34
C MET A 130 -0.35 -12.85 12.77
N GLY A 131 -0.30 -13.79 11.82
CA GLY A 131 -0.69 -15.18 12.01
C GLY A 131 -2.20 -15.35 12.25
N GLU A 132 -3.00 -14.38 11.83
CA GLU A 132 -4.47 -14.38 11.93
C GLU A 132 -5.05 -13.53 10.78
N PRO A 133 -6.32 -13.73 10.39
CA PRO A 133 -6.93 -12.95 9.30
C PRO A 133 -6.93 -11.44 9.59
N VAL A 134 -6.61 -10.65 8.56
CA VAL A 134 -6.78 -9.20 8.54
C VAL A 134 -7.84 -8.87 7.50
N SER A 135 -8.82 -8.06 7.88
CA SER A 135 -9.93 -7.64 7.00
C SER A 135 -9.95 -6.12 6.86
N LEU A 136 -10.36 -5.64 5.69
CA LEU A 136 -10.50 -4.22 5.39
C LEU A 136 -11.98 -3.86 5.13
N SER A 137 -12.33 -2.60 5.38
CA SER A 137 -13.63 -2.06 4.98
C SER A 137 -13.76 -1.97 3.45
N PRO A 138 -14.95 -1.65 2.91
CA PRO A 138 -15.05 -1.14 1.55
C PRO A 138 -14.18 0.12 1.32
N PRO A 139 -13.78 0.41 0.07
CA PRO A 139 -12.96 1.57 -0.27
C PRO A 139 -13.65 2.91 0.03
N LYS A 140 -12.86 3.86 0.52
CA LYS A 140 -13.23 5.28 0.66
C LYS A 140 -12.30 6.13 -0.21
N PRO A 141 -12.74 6.60 -1.39
CA PRO A 141 -11.93 7.51 -2.20
C PRO A 141 -11.55 8.78 -1.44
N ALA A 142 -10.35 9.28 -1.67
CA ALA A 142 -9.89 10.57 -1.17
C ALA A 142 -9.62 11.50 -2.36
N GLU A 143 -10.34 12.61 -2.44
CA GLU A 143 -10.18 13.61 -3.51
C GLU A 143 -9.21 14.73 -3.10
N SER A 144 -8.93 14.84 -1.81
CA SER A 144 -8.07 15.87 -1.25
C SER A 144 -7.30 15.37 -0.04
N LEU A 145 -6.23 16.11 0.31
CA LEU A 145 -5.50 15.87 1.55
C LEU A 145 -6.42 16.00 2.77
N TYR A 146 -7.42 16.89 2.71
CA TYR A 146 -8.38 17.10 3.79
C TYR A 146 -9.19 15.83 4.11
N ASP A 147 -9.58 15.04 3.11
CA ASP A 147 -10.33 13.80 3.32
C ASP A 147 -9.51 12.79 4.15
N ILE A 148 -8.20 12.74 3.89
CA ILE A 148 -7.26 11.89 4.63
C ILE A 148 -7.03 12.44 6.02
N GLU A 149 -6.75 13.74 6.16
CA GLU A 149 -6.55 14.38 7.46
C GLU A 149 -7.76 14.25 8.38
N LYS A 150 -8.97 14.28 7.82
CA LYS A 150 -10.22 14.04 8.56
C LYS A 150 -10.26 12.65 9.18
N GLU A 151 -9.91 11.60 8.43
CA GLU A 151 -9.84 10.22 8.95
C GLU A 151 -8.70 10.07 9.98
N LEU A 152 -7.56 10.74 9.77
CA LEU A 152 -6.47 10.79 10.74
C LEU A 152 -6.78 11.63 11.99
N GLY A 153 -7.85 12.41 11.98
CA GLY A 153 -8.34 13.19 13.11
C GLY A 153 -9.21 12.38 14.08
N ARG A 154 -9.56 11.14 13.74
CA ARG A 154 -10.38 10.27 14.62
C ARG A 154 -9.64 9.98 15.94
N PRO A 155 -10.37 9.79 17.06
CA PRO A 155 -9.75 9.61 18.38
C PRO A 155 -8.73 8.47 18.49
N ASP A 156 -8.90 7.42 17.71
CA ASP A 156 -8.04 6.24 17.63
C ASP A 156 -6.77 6.44 16.79
N LEU A 157 -6.75 7.44 15.89
CA LEU A 157 -5.63 7.71 14.96
C LEU A 157 -4.91 9.03 15.21
N ARG A 158 -5.54 9.98 15.91
CA ARG A 158 -5.03 11.34 16.08
C ARG A 158 -3.66 11.41 16.77
N ASP A 159 -3.33 10.40 17.57
CA ASP A 159 -2.08 10.32 18.34
C ASP A 159 -1.07 9.34 17.71
N VAL A 160 -1.36 8.81 16.51
CA VAL A 160 -0.44 7.93 15.78
C VAL A 160 0.72 8.74 15.19
N GLU A 161 1.95 8.36 15.55
CA GLU A 161 3.17 9.03 15.09
C GLU A 161 3.95 8.25 14.03
N SER A 162 3.81 6.92 14.00
CA SER A 162 4.58 6.03 13.12
C SER A 162 3.70 5.45 12.02
N ILE A 163 4.06 5.72 10.77
CA ILE A 163 3.37 5.24 9.58
C ILE A 163 4.28 4.26 8.85
N ILE A 164 3.77 3.09 8.50
CA ILE A 164 4.50 2.12 7.67
C ILE A 164 4.17 2.42 6.21
N VAL A 165 5.19 2.50 5.37
CA VAL A 165 5.07 2.83 3.95
C VAL A 165 5.66 1.70 3.14
N PHE A 166 4.87 1.18 2.20
CA PHE A 166 5.32 0.27 1.15
C PHE A 166 5.31 1.04 -0.16
N LYS A 167 6.48 1.19 -0.77
CA LYS A 167 6.61 1.69 -2.13
C LYS A 167 6.71 0.49 -3.07
N SER A 168 5.82 0.45 -4.03
CA SER A 168 5.81 -0.56 -5.09
C SER A 168 5.98 0.11 -6.44
N SER A 169 6.94 -0.40 -7.22
CA SER A 169 7.22 0.04 -8.58
C SER A 169 7.12 -1.18 -9.50
N PHE A 170 6.33 -1.06 -10.56
CA PHE A 170 6.28 -2.07 -11.61
C PHE A 170 6.21 -1.41 -12.97
N HIS A 171 6.75 -2.11 -13.96
CA HIS A 171 6.83 -1.62 -15.32
C HIS A 171 6.38 -2.66 -16.33
N LYS A 172 5.79 -2.15 -17.41
CA LYS A 172 5.54 -2.89 -18.64
C LYS A 172 6.21 -2.13 -19.77
N GLN A 173 7.24 -2.72 -20.38
CA GLN A 173 8.04 -2.06 -21.41
C GLN A 173 8.53 -0.69 -20.89
N ASP A 174 8.20 0.40 -21.57
CA ASP A 174 8.60 1.76 -21.20
C ASP A 174 7.61 2.47 -20.26
N ILE A 175 6.59 1.76 -19.75
CA ILE A 175 5.55 2.31 -18.88
C ILE A 175 5.83 1.92 -17.44
N GLY A 176 6.30 2.88 -16.64
CA GLY A 176 6.44 2.75 -15.20
C GLY A 176 5.17 3.12 -14.44
N VAL A 177 4.84 2.35 -13.42
CA VAL A 177 3.76 2.61 -12.47
C VAL A 177 4.34 2.53 -11.06
N GLU A 178 4.18 3.61 -10.31
CA GLU A 178 4.46 3.64 -8.88
C GLU A 178 3.15 3.63 -8.09
N SER A 179 3.18 2.94 -6.96
CA SER A 179 2.11 2.95 -5.97
C SER A 179 2.69 2.98 -4.56
N TYR A 180 1.94 3.60 -3.65
CA TYR A 180 2.32 3.75 -2.26
C TYR A 180 1.19 3.21 -1.39
N PHE A 181 1.48 2.20 -0.59
CA PHE A 181 0.57 1.66 0.40
C PHE A 181 1.02 2.06 1.79
N TYR A 182 0.18 2.81 2.49
CA TYR A 182 0.45 3.31 3.83
C TYR A 182 -0.40 2.55 4.83
N ILE A 183 0.20 2.24 5.98
CA ILE A 183 -0.50 1.70 7.13
C ILE A 183 -0.34 2.68 8.28
N VAL A 184 -1.48 3.12 8.79
CA VAL A 184 -1.63 3.97 9.98
C VAL A 184 -2.25 3.10 11.08
N PRO A 185 -1.45 2.25 11.75
CA PRO A 185 -1.97 1.39 12.80
C PRO A 185 -2.28 2.21 14.05
N THR A 186 -3.32 1.83 14.80
CA THR A 186 -3.51 2.38 16.15
C THR A 186 -2.29 2.03 17.02
N PRO A 187 -2.01 2.77 18.11
CA PRO A 187 -0.89 2.47 18.99
C PRO A 187 -0.91 1.03 19.54
N GLU A 188 -2.09 0.50 19.86
CA GLU A 188 -2.25 -0.89 20.29
C GLU A 188 -1.90 -1.86 19.16
N SER A 189 -2.38 -1.58 17.96
CA SER A 189 -2.15 -2.42 16.78
C SER A 189 -0.70 -2.44 16.35
N PHE A 190 -0.01 -1.30 16.42
CA PHE A 190 1.43 -1.23 16.20
C PHE A 190 2.19 -2.08 17.21
N THR A 191 1.83 -1.98 18.50
CA THR A 191 2.41 -2.80 19.56
C THR A 191 2.16 -4.29 19.33
N LYS A 192 0.95 -4.67 18.91
CA LYS A 192 0.57 -6.04 18.60
C LYS A 192 1.40 -6.60 17.44
N LEU A 193 1.52 -5.83 16.35
CA LEU A 193 2.32 -6.17 15.18
C LEU A 193 3.79 -6.37 15.55
N VAL A 194 4.38 -5.43 16.29
CA VAL A 194 5.76 -5.54 16.80
C VAL A 194 5.97 -6.82 17.60
N LYS A 195 5.07 -7.14 18.55
CA LYS A 195 5.20 -8.37 19.35
C LYS A 195 5.14 -9.64 18.52
N LYS A 196 4.27 -9.69 17.50
CA LYS A 196 4.18 -10.82 16.58
C LYS A 196 5.46 -11.00 15.78
N LEU A 197 5.98 -9.90 15.24
CA LEU A 197 7.25 -9.88 14.53
C LEU A 197 8.41 -10.34 15.44
N GLU A 198 8.44 -9.90 16.71
CA GLU A 198 9.48 -10.31 17.68
C GLU A 198 9.39 -11.81 18.02
N SER A 199 8.19 -12.39 18.10
CA SER A 199 8.01 -13.82 18.39
C SER A 199 8.50 -14.73 17.27
N GLN A 200 8.34 -14.32 16.00
CA GLN A 200 8.78 -15.10 14.84
C GLN A 200 10.31 -15.22 14.79
N VAL A 201 11.02 -14.17 15.22
CA VAL A 201 12.48 -14.17 15.30
C VAL A 201 12.99 -15.19 16.33
N ILE A 202 12.33 -15.31 17.48
CA ILE A 202 12.72 -16.26 18.52
C ILE A 202 12.59 -17.70 18.00
N GLU A 203 11.51 -18.00 17.28
CA GLU A 203 11.29 -19.34 16.71
C GLU A 203 12.29 -19.70 15.60
N GLU A 204 12.77 -18.75 14.81
CA GLU A 204 13.80 -18.99 13.79
C GLU A 204 15.18 -19.27 14.41
N VAL A 205 15.51 -18.61 15.51
CA VAL A 205 16.77 -18.83 16.24
C VAL A 205 16.77 -20.17 16.99
N GLU A 206 15.62 -20.62 17.48
CA GLU A 206 15.49 -21.92 18.16
C GLU A 206 15.45 -23.13 17.21
N LYS A 207 15.20 -22.90 15.91
CA LYS A 207 15.20 -23.95 14.86
C LYS A 207 16.55 -24.12 14.16
N GLN A 208 17.55 -23.29 14.47
CA GLN A 208 18.94 -23.38 13.98
C GLN A 208 19.86 -23.96 15.04
#